data_AF-A0A7Z8SC98-F1
#
_entry.id   AF-A0A7Z8SC98-F1
#
_cell.length_a   1.000
_cell.length_b   1.000
_cell.length_c   1.000
_cell.angle_alpha   90.00
_cell.angle_beta   90.00
_cell.angle_gamma   90.00
#
_symmetry.space_group_name_H-M   'P 1'
#
loop_
_entity.id
_entity.type
_entity.pdbx_description
1 polymer ?
#
loop_
_entity_poly.entity_id
_entity_poly.type
_entity_poly.pdbx_seq_one_letter_code
_entity_poly.pdbx_strand_id
1 'polypeptide(L)'
;MFTLTERENDFYTWKGVRLELNLAFDNVILLLDLLSDEEVNEYARIDIALHMLVVERELLKQLDMEQKSILFMDVLKHRLNVDLEESMKKDGEENKNGEDEKLREPPITDFKVDAERIFSSFLFDYNIDLIEQQGKMQWNKFLALFRNLSEKSPMGQALHYRTCEMPQKDKHNADERKRIKKMKELYELPKAKEIREQREFIEFQKSMEAKKAMIEGR
;
A
#
# COMPACT_ATOMS: atom_id res chain seq x y z
N MET A 1 -4.16 11.57 11.47
CA MET A 1 -3.37 11.19 12.66
C MET A 1 -4.32 10.54 13.66
N PHE A 2 -3.97 9.37 14.24
CA PHE A 2 -4.83 8.74 15.27
C PHE A 2 -4.71 9.52 16.60
N THR A 3 -5.84 9.82 17.23
CA THR A 3 -5.90 10.51 18.53
C THR A 3 -7.00 9.90 19.40
N LEU A 4 -6.74 9.85 20.71
CA LEU A 4 -7.69 9.32 21.70
C LEU A 4 -8.79 10.33 22.08
N THR A 5 -8.65 11.59 21.70
CA THR A 5 -9.58 12.67 22.09
C THR A 5 -10.60 13.03 21.00
N GLU A 6 -10.37 12.61 19.75
CA GLU A 6 -11.27 12.91 18.64
C GLU A 6 -12.47 11.95 18.63
N ARG A 7 -13.67 12.53 18.64
CA ARG A 7 -14.94 11.79 18.72
C ARG A 7 -15.67 11.71 17.38
N GLU A 8 -15.35 12.58 16.43
CA GLU A 8 -16.06 12.72 15.15
C GLU A 8 -15.16 12.33 13.96
N ASN A 9 -14.45 11.20 14.07
CA ASN A 9 -13.55 10.72 13.00
C ASN A 9 -14.29 10.47 11.67
N ASP A 10 -15.58 10.17 11.76
CA ASP A 10 -16.42 9.79 10.62
C ASP A 10 -17.00 11.04 9.93
N PHE A 11 -16.74 12.24 10.45
CA PHE A 11 -17.21 13.48 9.84
C PHE A 11 -16.09 14.27 9.18
N TYR A 12 -16.40 14.85 8.03
CA TYR A 12 -15.51 15.75 7.31
C TYR A 12 -16.26 17.00 6.87
N THR A 13 -15.75 18.18 7.24
CA THR A 13 -16.34 19.46 6.82
C THR A 13 -15.66 19.94 5.55
N TRP A 14 -16.39 19.95 4.44
CA TRP A 14 -15.90 20.41 3.15
C TRP A 14 -16.71 21.60 2.68
N LYS A 15 -16.05 22.75 2.46
CA LYS A 15 -16.68 24.03 2.06
C LYS A 15 -17.89 24.43 2.93
N GLY A 16 -17.84 24.12 4.23
CA GLY A 16 -18.92 24.42 5.18
C GLY A 16 -20.05 23.38 5.23
N VAL A 17 -20.03 22.35 4.38
CA VAL A 17 -20.95 21.21 4.44
C VAL A 17 -20.33 20.09 5.27
N ARG A 18 -21.08 19.57 6.24
CA ARG A 18 -20.66 18.43 7.06
C ARG A 18 -21.03 17.13 6.35
N LEU A 19 -20.03 16.35 5.98
CA LEU A 19 -20.18 15.04 5.34
C LEU A 19 -19.96 13.94 6.36
N GLU A 20 -20.84 12.95 6.39
CA GLU A 20 -20.59 11.68 7.08
C GLU A 20 -19.91 10.69 6.14
N LEU A 21 -18.82 10.10 6.60
CA LEU A 21 -17.94 9.23 5.85
C LEU A 21 -17.99 7.80 6.40
N ASN A 22 -18.14 6.82 5.51
CA ASN A 22 -17.93 5.42 5.81
C ASN A 22 -16.43 5.08 5.71
N LEU A 23 -15.72 5.28 6.82
CA LEU A 23 -14.29 4.96 6.94
C LEU A 23 -14.04 3.60 7.59
N ALA A 24 -15.01 2.68 7.52
CA ALA A 24 -14.79 1.31 7.96
C ALA A 24 -13.62 0.66 7.19
N PHE A 25 -12.78 -0.11 7.88
CA PHE A 25 -11.52 -0.59 7.32
C PHE A 25 -11.70 -1.43 6.05
N ASP A 26 -12.75 -2.25 5.99
CA ASP A 26 -13.11 -3.09 4.85
C ASP A 26 -13.54 -2.25 3.65
N ASN A 27 -14.30 -1.17 3.88
CA ASN A 27 -14.66 -0.21 2.83
C ASN A 27 -13.42 0.52 2.30
N VAL A 28 -12.48 0.88 3.17
CA VAL A 28 -11.22 1.53 2.77
C VAL A 28 -10.30 0.56 2.01
N ILE A 29 -10.19 -0.71 2.42
CA ILE A 29 -9.43 -1.71 1.67
C ILE A 29 -10.03 -1.88 0.26
N LEU A 30 -11.35 -1.98 0.16
CA LEU A 30 -12.03 -2.05 -1.14
C LEU A 30 -11.81 -0.80 -1.99
N LEU A 31 -11.75 0.38 -1.37
CA LEU A 31 -11.40 1.63 -2.05
C LEU A 31 -9.97 1.59 -2.60
N LEU A 32 -9.00 1.07 -1.85
CA LEU A 32 -7.61 0.95 -2.31
C LEU A 32 -7.48 -0.04 -3.48
N ASP A 33 -8.28 -1.11 -3.47
CA ASP A 33 -8.38 -2.05 -4.59
C ASP A 33 -8.92 -1.35 -5.85
N LEU A 34 -10.03 -0.59 -5.71
CA LEU A 34 -10.59 0.22 -6.80
C LEU A 34 -9.57 1.23 -7.35
N LEU A 35 -8.76 1.84 -6.48
CA LEU A 35 -7.75 2.81 -6.87
C LEU A 35 -6.61 2.19 -7.70
N SER A 36 -6.33 0.92 -7.46
CA SER A 36 -5.29 0.16 -8.17
C SER A 36 -5.80 -0.49 -9.46
N ASP A 37 -7.09 -0.37 -9.79
CA ASP A 37 -7.71 -0.97 -10.96
C ASP A 37 -7.56 -0.07 -12.19
N GLU A 38 -6.64 -0.44 -13.08
CA GLU A 38 -6.34 0.26 -14.33
C GLU A 38 -7.44 0.11 -15.40
N GLU A 39 -8.35 -0.87 -15.26
CA GLU A 39 -9.46 -1.07 -16.21
C GLU A 39 -10.58 -0.04 -16.01
N VAL A 40 -10.66 0.56 -14.81
CA VAL A 40 -11.65 1.57 -14.47
C VAL A 40 -11.18 2.95 -14.91
N ASN A 41 -11.98 3.63 -15.74
CA ASN A 41 -11.72 5.01 -16.14
C ASN A 41 -11.61 5.94 -14.91
N GLU A 42 -10.66 6.87 -14.92
CA GLU A 42 -10.38 7.79 -13.81
C GLU A 42 -11.62 8.54 -13.29
N TYR A 43 -12.44 9.10 -14.18
CA TYR A 43 -13.66 9.81 -13.79
C TYR A 43 -14.67 8.89 -13.11
N ALA A 44 -14.85 7.68 -13.64
CA ALA A 44 -15.71 6.67 -13.04
C ALA A 44 -15.17 6.21 -11.68
N ARG A 45 -13.85 6.03 -11.58
CA ARG A 45 -13.15 5.63 -10.36
C ARG A 45 -13.39 6.63 -9.23
N ILE A 46 -13.22 7.92 -9.49
CA ILE A 46 -13.48 9.00 -8.51
C ILE A 46 -14.95 8.99 -8.08
N ASP A 47 -15.87 8.86 -9.03
CA ASP A 47 -17.30 8.86 -8.72
C ASP A 47 -17.68 7.65 -7.84
N ILE A 48 -17.24 6.45 -8.21
CA ILE A 48 -17.47 5.22 -7.43
C ILE A 48 -16.85 5.36 -6.03
N ALA A 49 -15.60 5.84 -5.94
CA ALA A 49 -14.89 6.03 -4.69
C ALA A 49 -15.64 6.97 -3.73
N LEU A 50 -16.16 8.09 -4.22
CA LEU A 50 -16.97 9.00 -3.41
C LEU A 50 -18.29 8.37 -2.97
N HIS A 51 -18.95 7.58 -3.81
CA HIS A 51 -20.17 6.85 -3.43
C HIS A 51 -19.91 5.74 -2.39
N MET A 52 -18.68 5.21 -2.32
CA MET A 52 -18.25 4.30 -1.26
C MET A 52 -17.97 5.03 0.06
N LEU A 53 -17.36 6.21 -0.03
CA LEU A 53 -16.91 6.98 1.15
C LEU A 53 -18.01 7.83 1.78
N VAL A 54 -18.88 8.46 0.99
CA VAL A 54 -19.90 9.39 1.52
C VAL A 54 -21.20 8.66 1.78
N VAL A 55 -21.68 8.73 3.03
CA VAL A 55 -22.94 8.09 3.44
C VAL A 55 -24.13 8.74 2.73
N GLU A 56 -24.21 10.09 2.77
CA GLU A 56 -25.28 10.84 2.13
C GLU A 56 -24.98 11.15 0.64
N ARG A 57 -25.25 10.16 -0.22
CA ARG A 57 -24.94 10.19 -1.65
C ARG A 57 -25.64 11.30 -2.43
N GLU A 58 -26.77 11.81 -1.95
CA GLU A 58 -27.49 12.90 -2.58
C GLU A 58 -26.68 14.21 -2.61
N LEU A 59 -25.78 14.40 -1.63
CA LEU A 59 -24.87 15.55 -1.63
C LEU A 59 -23.89 15.51 -2.82
N LEU A 60 -23.51 14.31 -3.29
CA LEU A 60 -22.60 14.15 -4.42
C LEU A 60 -23.21 14.56 -5.75
N LYS A 61 -24.54 14.52 -5.88
CA LYS A 61 -25.25 14.93 -7.10
C LYS A 61 -25.19 16.44 -7.33
N GLN A 62 -24.93 17.21 -6.28
CA GLN A 62 -24.80 18.67 -6.34
C GLN A 62 -23.41 19.12 -6.79
N LEU A 63 -22.45 18.18 -6.84
CA LEU A 63 -21.07 18.45 -7.17
C LEU A 63 -20.79 18.12 -8.64
N ASP A 64 -20.08 19.01 -9.33
CA ASP A 64 -19.48 18.72 -10.62
C ASP A 64 -18.24 17.81 -10.47
N MET A 65 -17.68 17.36 -11.60
CA MET A 65 -16.54 16.43 -11.58
C MET A 65 -15.26 17.06 -10.98
N GLU A 66 -15.04 18.35 -11.17
CA GLU A 66 -13.87 19.03 -10.62
C GLU A 66 -13.97 19.10 -9.08
N GLN A 67 -15.15 19.45 -8.58
CA GLN A 67 -15.48 19.46 -7.16
C GLN A 67 -15.37 18.08 -6.53
N LYS A 68 -15.86 17.03 -7.22
CA LYS A 68 -15.70 15.64 -6.80
C LYS A 68 -14.23 15.26 -6.69
N SER A 69 -13.43 15.60 -7.68
CA SER A 69 -11.99 15.32 -7.67
C SER A 69 -11.29 15.99 -6.49
N ILE A 70 -11.56 17.29 -6.25
CA ILE A 70 -11.01 18.03 -5.11
C ILE A 70 -11.44 17.40 -3.77
N LEU A 71 -12.74 17.11 -3.61
CA LEU A 71 -13.25 16.47 -2.39
C LEU A 71 -12.57 15.11 -2.16
N PHE A 72 -12.39 14.32 -3.21
CA PHE A 72 -11.76 13.01 -3.12
C PHE A 72 -10.30 13.10 -2.68
N MET A 73 -9.52 14.00 -3.30
CA MET A 73 -8.13 14.27 -2.92
C MET A 73 -8.02 14.72 -1.45
N ASP A 74 -8.90 15.62 -1.03
CA ASP A 74 -8.97 16.13 0.33
C ASP A 74 -9.25 15.00 1.34
N VAL A 75 -10.25 14.15 1.07
CA VAL A 75 -10.60 13.02 1.96
C VAL A 75 -9.44 12.02 2.04
N LEU A 76 -8.79 11.68 0.93
CA LEU A 76 -7.65 10.76 0.93
C LEU A 76 -6.50 11.28 1.79
N LYS A 77 -6.14 12.55 1.61
CA LYS A 77 -5.07 13.20 2.35
C LYS A 77 -5.38 13.33 3.84
N HIS A 78 -6.55 13.88 4.17
CA HIS A 78 -6.88 14.28 5.54
C HIS A 78 -7.48 13.16 6.40
N ARG A 79 -8.12 12.15 5.80
CA ARG A 79 -8.80 11.07 6.53
C ARG A 79 -8.13 9.72 6.38
N LEU A 80 -7.64 9.39 5.19
CA LEU A 80 -7.04 8.08 4.94
C LEU A 80 -5.53 8.06 5.11
N ASN A 81 -4.91 9.25 5.21
CA ASN A 81 -3.46 9.42 5.27
C ASN A 81 -2.77 8.73 4.07
N VAL A 82 -3.50 8.65 2.95
CA VAL A 82 -3.03 8.17 1.66
C VAL A 82 -2.55 9.42 0.95
N ASP A 83 -1.24 9.59 0.88
CA ASP A 83 -0.68 10.63 0.04
C ASP A 83 -0.71 10.11 -1.40
N LEU A 84 -1.74 10.52 -2.15
CA LEU A 84 -1.83 10.15 -3.57
C LEU A 84 -0.62 10.64 -4.35
N GLU A 85 0.08 11.70 -3.91
CA GLU A 85 1.34 12.09 -4.55
C GLU A 85 2.44 11.05 -4.32
N GLU A 86 2.46 10.32 -3.21
CA GLU A 86 3.45 9.28 -2.96
C GLU A 86 3.07 7.95 -3.66
N SER A 87 1.79 7.61 -3.73
CA SER A 87 1.33 6.46 -4.52
C SER A 87 1.39 6.72 -6.03
N MET A 88 1.13 7.94 -6.51
CA MET A 88 1.32 8.34 -7.91
C MET A 88 2.77 8.61 -8.28
N LYS A 89 3.66 8.98 -7.35
CA LYS A 89 5.13 8.92 -7.59
C LYS A 89 5.62 7.47 -7.65
N LYS A 90 5.00 6.56 -6.87
CA LYS A 90 5.27 5.12 -6.94
C LYS A 90 4.64 4.45 -8.15
N ASP A 91 3.57 4.99 -8.74
CA ASP A 91 2.88 4.40 -9.90
C ASP A 91 3.01 5.17 -11.22
N GLY A 92 3.58 6.39 -11.20
CA GLY A 92 3.51 7.34 -12.31
C GLY A 92 4.77 8.15 -12.62
N GLU A 93 5.97 7.74 -12.18
CA GLU A 93 7.20 8.22 -12.84
C GLU A 93 7.45 7.42 -14.14
N GLU A 94 6.59 7.63 -15.14
CA GLU A 94 7.08 7.75 -16.51
C GLU A 94 7.89 9.04 -16.58
N ASN A 95 9.16 8.96 -16.15
CA ASN A 95 10.06 10.10 -16.24
C ASN A 95 10.35 10.32 -17.74
N LYS A 96 9.59 11.24 -18.36
CA LYS A 96 9.78 11.72 -19.74
C LYS A 96 11.05 12.55 -19.94
N ASN A 97 12.08 12.33 -19.13
CA ASN A 97 13.41 12.86 -19.35
C ASN A 97 14.38 11.72 -19.02
N GLY A 98 15.12 11.27 -20.04
CA GLY A 98 16.18 10.29 -19.86
C GLY A 98 17.18 10.77 -18.81
N GLU A 99 17.81 9.77 -18.16
CA GLU A 99 18.78 9.85 -17.05
C GLU A 99 18.16 9.45 -15.70
N ASP A 100 18.39 8.17 -15.37
CA ASP A 100 18.09 7.44 -14.13
C ASP A 100 16.63 7.05 -13.83
N GLU A 101 16.20 5.89 -14.36
CA GLU A 101 15.10 5.10 -13.81
C GLU A 101 15.40 4.72 -12.35
N LYS A 102 14.95 5.53 -11.39
CA LYS A 102 14.86 5.11 -9.99
C LYS A 102 13.78 4.04 -9.89
N LEU A 103 14.21 2.79 -10.02
CA LEU A 103 13.36 1.61 -9.87
C LEU A 103 12.56 1.70 -8.56
N ARG A 104 11.23 1.61 -8.66
CA ARG A 104 10.27 1.68 -7.54
C ARG A 104 10.70 0.78 -6.39
N GLU A 105 10.63 1.26 -5.15
CA GLU A 105 10.89 0.40 -3.99
C GLU A 105 9.81 -0.70 -3.88
N PRO A 106 10.19 -1.95 -3.60
CA PRO A 106 9.23 -3.04 -3.50
C PRO A 106 8.28 -2.79 -2.31
N PRO A 107 6.96 -2.98 -2.49
CA PRO A 107 6.02 -2.87 -1.39
C PRO A 107 6.31 -3.94 -0.33
N ILE A 108 6.11 -3.59 0.93
CA ILE A 108 6.30 -4.50 2.08
C ILE A 108 4.98 -5.08 2.61
N THR A 109 3.86 -4.51 2.18
CA THR A 109 2.49 -4.89 2.59
C THR A 109 1.56 -4.83 1.40
N ASP A 110 0.68 -5.82 1.29
CA ASP A 110 -0.42 -5.84 0.31
C ASP A 110 -1.65 -6.41 1.03
N PHE A 111 -2.68 -5.59 1.24
CA PHE A 111 -3.84 -5.98 2.06
C PHE A 111 -4.64 -7.17 1.46
N LYS A 112 -4.55 -7.38 0.14
CA LYS A 112 -5.24 -8.48 -0.55
C LYS A 112 -4.43 -9.77 -0.43
N VAL A 113 -3.13 -9.73 -0.71
CA VAL A 113 -2.24 -10.90 -0.60
C VAL A 113 -2.02 -11.29 0.87
N ASP A 114 -1.97 -10.33 1.77
CA ASP A 114 -1.75 -10.56 3.20
C ASP A 114 -3.03 -10.77 4.00
N ALA A 115 -4.21 -10.81 3.37
CA ALA A 115 -5.50 -10.88 4.06
C ALA A 115 -5.56 -11.96 5.16
N GLU A 116 -5.12 -13.19 4.86
CA GLU A 116 -5.08 -14.29 5.83
C GLU A 116 -4.10 -14.05 6.99
N ARG A 117 -2.92 -13.47 6.69
CA ARG A 117 -1.92 -13.13 7.72
C ARG A 117 -2.43 -12.02 8.60
N ILE A 118 -3.08 -11.01 8.04
CA ILE A 118 -3.66 -9.88 8.77
C ILE A 118 -4.78 -10.39 9.68
N PHE A 119 -5.73 -11.17 9.14
CA PHE A 119 -6.81 -11.77 9.92
C PHE A 119 -6.29 -12.57 11.12
N SER A 120 -5.38 -13.53 10.86
CA SER A 120 -4.81 -14.36 11.91
C SER A 120 -3.99 -13.56 12.93
N SER A 121 -3.33 -12.48 12.52
CA SER A 121 -2.54 -11.62 13.41
C SER A 121 -3.41 -10.77 14.33
N PHE A 122 -4.52 -10.23 13.83
CA PHE A 122 -5.48 -9.49 14.66
C PHE A 122 -6.13 -10.39 15.71
N LEU A 123 -6.48 -11.62 15.32
CA LEU A 123 -7.01 -12.60 16.26
C LEU A 123 -5.95 -13.02 17.29
N PHE A 124 -4.71 -13.22 16.86
CA PHE A 124 -3.60 -13.63 17.74
C PHE A 124 -3.18 -12.56 18.75
N ASP A 125 -2.95 -11.32 18.31
CA ASP A 125 -2.42 -10.26 19.18
C ASP A 125 -3.50 -9.55 20.01
N TYR A 126 -4.70 -9.41 19.44
CA TYR A 126 -5.74 -8.56 20.01
C TYR A 126 -7.04 -9.32 20.33
N ASN A 127 -7.15 -10.59 19.95
CA ASN A 127 -8.40 -11.35 20.02
C ASN A 127 -9.56 -10.64 19.32
N ILE A 128 -9.27 -10.02 18.17
CA ILE A 128 -10.24 -9.32 17.33
C ILE A 128 -10.49 -10.16 16.07
N ASP A 129 -11.73 -10.57 15.86
CA ASP A 129 -12.19 -11.13 14.60
C ASP A 129 -12.50 -10.00 13.61
N LEU A 130 -11.67 -9.84 12.57
CA LEU A 130 -11.88 -8.79 11.57
C LEU A 130 -13.15 -8.98 10.73
N ILE A 131 -13.63 -10.22 10.55
CA ILE A 131 -14.87 -10.49 9.81
C ILE A 131 -16.05 -9.93 10.59
N GLU A 132 -16.08 -10.08 11.91
CA GLU A 132 -17.12 -9.51 12.76
C GLU A 132 -17.07 -7.97 12.84
N GLN A 133 -15.93 -7.37 12.51
CA GLN A 133 -15.68 -5.92 12.57
C GLN A 133 -15.92 -5.19 11.25
N GLN A 134 -16.28 -5.90 10.17
CA GLN A 134 -16.64 -5.29 8.88
C GLN A 134 -17.78 -4.28 9.05
N GLY A 135 -17.64 -3.11 8.43
CA GLY A 135 -18.57 -1.98 8.57
C GLY A 135 -18.58 -1.29 9.94
N LYS A 136 -17.74 -1.71 10.90
CA LYS A 136 -17.73 -1.18 12.29
C LYS A 136 -16.40 -0.56 12.68
N MET A 137 -15.29 -1.26 12.41
CA MET A 137 -13.98 -0.78 12.82
C MET A 137 -13.50 0.33 11.88
N GLN A 138 -13.33 1.53 12.43
CA GLN A 138 -12.78 2.67 11.71
C GLN A 138 -11.34 2.43 11.26
N TRP A 139 -11.01 2.91 10.06
CA TRP A 139 -9.72 2.75 9.39
C TRP A 139 -8.53 3.17 10.25
N ASN A 140 -8.66 4.28 10.99
CA ASN A 140 -7.60 4.78 11.85
C ASN A 140 -7.27 3.80 13.00
N LYS A 141 -8.27 3.13 13.58
CA LYS A 141 -8.11 2.09 14.60
C LYS A 141 -7.49 0.84 14.00
N PHE A 142 -7.99 0.41 12.84
CA PHE A 142 -7.42 -0.71 12.10
C PHE A 142 -5.93 -0.48 11.82
N LEU A 143 -5.56 0.68 11.25
CA LEU A 143 -4.17 1.03 10.98
C LEU A 143 -3.32 1.12 12.25
N ALA A 144 -3.86 1.66 13.35
CA ALA A 144 -3.14 1.71 14.62
C ALA A 144 -2.80 0.31 15.13
N LEU A 145 -3.75 -0.63 15.07
CA LEU A 145 -3.54 -2.03 15.45
C LEU A 145 -2.59 -2.75 14.49
N PHE A 146 -2.78 -2.58 13.19
CA PHE A 146 -1.97 -3.18 12.14
C PHE A 146 -0.49 -2.77 12.24
N ARG A 147 -0.21 -1.49 12.49
CA ARG A 147 1.17 -0.97 12.63
C ARG A 147 1.87 -1.43 13.91
N ASN A 148 1.12 -1.93 14.90
CA ASN A 148 1.65 -2.36 16.19
C ASN A 148 1.49 -3.88 16.41
N LEU A 149 1.30 -4.65 15.33
CA LEU A 149 1.32 -6.11 15.41
C LEU A 149 2.67 -6.60 15.96
N SER A 150 2.63 -7.63 16.80
CA SER A 150 3.81 -8.22 17.39
C SER A 150 4.63 -8.95 16.32
N GLU A 151 5.96 -9.00 16.48
CA GLU A 151 6.85 -9.78 15.60
C GLU A 151 6.53 -11.29 15.59
N LYS A 152 5.81 -11.76 16.62
CA LYS A 152 5.40 -13.16 16.76
C LYS A 152 4.18 -13.49 15.89
N SER A 153 3.36 -12.49 15.56
CA SER A 153 2.16 -12.67 14.74
C SER A 153 2.53 -13.12 13.30
N PRO A 154 1.64 -13.83 12.59
CA PRO A 154 1.88 -14.25 11.21
C PRO A 154 2.28 -13.11 10.26
N MET A 155 1.68 -11.93 10.42
CA MET A 155 2.00 -10.73 9.64
C MET A 155 3.31 -10.09 10.12
N GLY A 156 3.56 -10.06 11.43
CA GLY A 156 4.82 -9.58 11.99
C GLY A 156 6.03 -10.38 11.46
N GLN A 157 5.90 -11.70 11.37
CA GLN A 157 6.92 -12.56 10.77
C GLN A 157 7.13 -12.27 9.28
N ALA A 158 6.05 -12.07 8.52
CA ALA A 158 6.15 -11.70 7.11
C ALA A 158 6.86 -10.36 6.92
N LEU A 159 6.48 -9.35 7.71
CA LEU A 159 7.11 -8.03 7.67
C LEU A 159 8.59 -8.10 8.03
N HIS A 160 8.93 -8.86 9.09
CA HIS A 160 10.31 -9.09 9.50
C HIS A 160 11.16 -9.64 8.34
N TYR A 161 10.72 -10.73 7.68
CA TYR A 161 11.51 -11.30 6.59
C TYR A 161 11.56 -10.41 5.36
N ARG A 162 10.52 -9.61 5.08
CA ARG A 162 10.54 -8.65 3.97
C ARG A 162 11.55 -7.53 4.20
N THR A 163 11.71 -7.04 5.42
CA THR A 163 12.55 -5.87 5.72
C THR A 163 13.94 -6.22 6.30
N CYS A 164 14.15 -7.40 6.85
CA CYS A 164 15.41 -7.73 7.51
C CYS A 164 16.59 -7.70 6.54
N GLU A 165 17.74 -7.21 6.98
CA GLU A 165 18.95 -7.26 6.16
C GLU A 165 19.55 -8.67 6.12
N MET A 166 20.27 -8.99 5.05
CA MET A 166 21.05 -10.22 4.99
C MET A 166 22.28 -10.08 5.89
N PRO A 167 22.55 -11.01 6.82
CA PRO A 167 23.72 -10.90 7.66
C PRO A 167 25.02 -10.98 6.83
N GLN A 168 25.99 -10.16 7.23
CA GLN A 168 27.31 -10.08 6.59
C GLN A 168 28.00 -11.44 6.61
N LYS A 169 28.59 -11.87 5.50
CA LYS A 169 29.17 -13.22 5.38
C LYS A 169 30.29 -13.45 6.39
N ASP A 170 30.17 -14.52 7.18
CA ASP A 170 31.17 -15.01 8.14
C ASP A 170 31.38 -16.52 7.92
N LYS A 171 32.46 -17.08 8.48
CA LYS A 171 32.82 -18.50 8.39
C LYS A 171 31.76 -19.44 8.97
N HIS A 172 30.91 -18.96 9.88
CA HIS A 172 29.94 -19.78 10.61
C HIS A 172 28.47 -19.50 10.25
N ASN A 173 28.18 -18.56 9.36
CA ASN A 173 26.80 -18.11 9.10
C ASN A 173 26.22 -18.52 7.74
N ALA A 174 26.86 -19.46 7.05
CA ALA A 174 26.39 -19.93 5.75
C ALA A 174 24.97 -20.49 5.81
N ASP A 175 24.66 -21.31 6.82
CA ASP A 175 23.34 -21.93 6.98
C ASP A 175 22.26 -20.92 7.36
N GLU A 176 22.58 -19.97 8.24
CA GLU A 176 21.64 -18.91 8.62
C GLU A 176 21.32 -17.99 7.45
N ARG A 177 22.32 -17.61 6.65
CA ARG A 177 22.12 -16.84 5.41
C ARG A 177 21.23 -17.61 4.43
N LYS A 178 21.44 -18.92 4.29
CA LYS A 178 20.59 -19.77 3.43
C LYS A 178 19.15 -19.84 3.92
N ARG A 179 18.95 -19.94 5.25
CA ARG A 179 17.62 -19.92 5.87
C ARG A 179 16.92 -18.58 5.63
N ILE A 180 17.57 -17.45 5.95
CA ILE A 180 16.98 -16.12 5.76
C ILE A 180 16.63 -15.89 4.29
N LYS A 181 17.50 -16.30 3.35
CA LYS A 181 17.21 -16.19 1.91
C LYS A 181 15.94 -16.97 1.54
N LYS A 182 15.80 -18.20 2.01
CA LYS A 182 14.61 -19.02 1.75
C LYS A 182 13.34 -18.40 2.34
N MET A 183 13.43 -17.83 3.55
CA MET A 183 12.29 -17.16 4.19
C MET A 183 11.92 -15.87 3.44
N LYS A 184 12.91 -15.09 2.99
CA LYS A 184 12.68 -13.93 2.12
C LYS A 184 11.91 -14.29 0.86
N GLU A 185 12.32 -15.34 0.17
CA GLU A 185 11.62 -15.86 -1.02
C GLU A 185 10.20 -16.34 -0.70
N LEU A 186 10.00 -16.99 0.46
CA LEU A 186 8.69 -17.51 0.88
C LEU A 186 7.68 -16.39 1.17
N TYR A 187 8.12 -15.30 1.79
CA TYR A 187 7.26 -14.17 2.19
C TYR A 187 7.25 -13.04 1.17
N GLU A 188 7.99 -13.15 0.08
CA GLU A 188 8.06 -12.15 -0.99
C GLU A 188 6.66 -11.90 -1.59
N LEU A 189 6.31 -10.63 -1.77
CA LEU A 189 5.06 -10.26 -2.43
C LEU A 189 5.20 -10.42 -3.95
N PRO A 190 4.13 -10.78 -4.68
CA PRO A 190 4.16 -10.88 -6.14
C PRO A 190 4.69 -9.60 -6.82
N LYS A 191 4.16 -8.44 -6.44
CA LYS A 191 4.64 -7.13 -6.92
C LYS A 191 6.11 -6.87 -6.59
N ALA A 192 6.56 -7.28 -5.40
CA ALA A 192 7.97 -7.13 -5.00
C ALA A 192 8.89 -8.03 -5.84
N LYS A 193 8.45 -9.24 -6.14
CA LYS A 193 9.17 -10.19 -6.99
C LYS A 193 9.29 -9.66 -8.42
N GLU A 194 8.21 -9.15 -9.00
CA GLU A 194 8.21 -8.54 -10.34
C GLU A 194 9.20 -7.37 -10.43
N ILE A 195 9.18 -6.47 -9.44
CA ILE A 195 10.13 -5.35 -9.36
C ILE A 195 11.57 -5.87 -9.27
N ARG A 196 11.84 -6.89 -8.45
CA ARG A 196 13.19 -7.47 -8.34
C ARG A 196 13.66 -8.06 -9.67
N GLU A 197 12.82 -8.83 -10.34
CA GLU A 197 13.16 -9.47 -11.62
C GLU A 197 13.44 -8.41 -12.71
N GLN A 198 12.66 -7.32 -12.74
CA GLN A 198 12.91 -6.19 -13.63
C GLN A 198 14.26 -5.52 -13.35
N ARG A 199 14.58 -5.28 -12.06
CA ARG A 199 15.88 -4.72 -11.64
C ARG A 199 17.04 -5.60 -12.08
N GLU A 200 16.95 -6.90 -11.82
CA GLU A 200 17.98 -7.89 -12.21
C GLU A 200 18.17 -7.93 -13.73
N PHE A 201 17.08 -7.83 -14.50
CA PHE A 201 17.13 -7.80 -15.96
C PHE A 201 17.81 -6.53 -16.50
N ILE A 202 17.49 -5.36 -15.96
CA ILE A 202 18.11 -4.08 -16.35
C ILE A 202 19.60 -4.08 -16.03
N GLU A 203 20.00 -4.54 -14.84
CA GLU A 203 21.41 -4.67 -14.47
C GLU A 203 22.16 -5.64 -15.39
N PHE A 204 21.53 -6.77 -15.75
CA PHE A 204 22.08 -7.71 -16.69
C PHE A 204 22.33 -7.07 -18.07
N GLN A 205 21.34 -6.34 -18.60
CA GLN A 205 21.46 -5.61 -19.87
C GLN A 205 22.60 -4.59 -19.85
N LYS A 206 22.67 -3.74 -18.81
CA LYS A 206 23.77 -2.76 -18.63
C LYS A 206 25.13 -3.45 -18.60
N SER A 207 25.24 -4.59 -17.91
CA SER A 207 26.50 -5.35 -17.83
C SER A 207 26.91 -5.94 -19.19
N MET A 208 25.94 -6.34 -20.01
CA MET A 208 26.16 -6.89 -21.35
C MET A 208 26.56 -5.81 -22.34
N GLU A 209 25.91 -4.65 -22.31
CA GLU A 209 26.25 -3.48 -23.13
C GLU A 209 27.65 -2.97 -22.80
N ALA A 210 28.01 -2.86 -21.52
CA ALA A 210 29.35 -2.47 -21.09
C ALA A 210 30.42 -3.44 -21.60
N LYS A 211 30.15 -4.76 -21.55
CA LYS A 211 31.05 -5.78 -22.12
C LYS A 211 31.17 -5.67 -23.64
N LYS A 212 30.06 -5.41 -24.33
CA LYS A 212 30.05 -5.24 -25.79
C LYS A 212 30.84 -4.00 -26.23
N ALA A 213 30.65 -2.87 -25.55
CA ALA A 213 31.40 -1.63 -25.81
C ALA A 213 32.91 -1.80 -25.57
N MET A 214 33.32 -2.60 -24.56
CA MET A 214 34.74 -2.93 -24.34
C MET A 214 35.34 -3.80 -25.45
N ILE A 215 34.53 -4.59 -26.16
CA ILE A 215 34.98 -5.46 -27.25
C ILE A 215 35.04 -4.69 -28.57
N GLU A 216 34.10 -3.78 -28.82
CA GLU A 216 34.03 -2.98 -30.07
C GLU A 216 35.00 -1.77 -30.08
N GLY A 217 35.48 -1.33 -28.92
CA GLY A 217 36.49 -0.26 -28.79
C GLY A 217 37.95 -0.70 -28.95
N ARG A 218 38.21 -1.88 -29.52
CA ARG A 218 39.53 -2.50 -29.67
C ARG A 218 39.81 -2.89 -31.12
#